data_AF-A0AAU0WEE2-F1
#
_entry.id   AF-A0AAU0WEE2-F1
#
_cell.length_a   1.000
_cell.length_b   1.000
_cell.length_c   1.000
_cell.angle_alpha   90.00
_cell.angle_beta   90.00
_cell.angle_gamma   90.00
#
_symmetry.space_group_name_H-M   'P 1'
#
loop_
_entity.id
_entity.type
_entity.pdbx_description
1 polymer ?
#
loop_
_entity_poly.entity_id
_entity_poly.type
_entity_poly.pdbx_seq_one_letter_code
_entity_poly.pdbx_strand_id
1 'polypeptide(L)'
;MSVTGVWVVGAVPDEKIRGLLSTAGQESSLTPGTVPGDVPGGLAWWRGKAQESLFSASTTAPRSWRADDDAYRLSAFIDSCYDDSEHAESLRDAIMDQFPPDAEEGLFAAVARKASPFSALAYALGPDAVMRLPGRFGDFLLDPEQVRTQLPAAEETLALTGVRRRDVVERIHAWMTGLGDDPDHDADELLDGPLRVLHHAISTGQGAAGHVRWY
;
A
#
# COMPACT_ATOMS: atom_id res chain seq x y z
N MET A 1 9.02 -22.03 0.28
CA MET A 1 8.17 -21.37 -0.74
C MET A 1 8.54 -19.90 -0.75
N SER A 2 8.63 -19.26 -1.92
CA SER A 2 8.92 -17.82 -1.99
C SER A 2 7.61 -17.07 -1.84
N VAL A 3 7.47 -16.26 -0.79
CA VAL A 3 6.32 -15.38 -0.60
C VAL A 3 6.33 -14.25 -1.62
N THR A 4 5.17 -13.83 -2.09
CA THR A 4 4.99 -12.76 -3.07
C THR A 4 4.01 -11.73 -2.52
N GLY A 5 4.46 -10.49 -2.35
CA GLY A 5 3.63 -9.37 -1.94
C GLY A 5 2.96 -8.73 -3.16
N VAL A 6 1.69 -8.38 -3.01
CA VAL A 6 0.87 -7.77 -4.06
C VAL A 6 0.15 -6.57 -3.45
N TRP A 7 0.13 -5.45 -4.17
CA TRP A 7 -0.73 -4.31 -3.84
C TRP A 7 -1.56 -3.96 -5.06
N VAL A 8 -2.88 -3.98 -4.88
CA VAL A 8 -3.85 -3.70 -5.94
C VAL A 8 -4.72 -2.52 -5.52
N VAL A 9 -4.96 -1.60 -6.44
CA VAL A 9 -5.88 -0.47 -6.28
C VAL A 9 -6.79 -0.43 -7.49
N GLY A 10 -8.10 -0.39 -7.28
CA GLY A 10 -9.07 -0.43 -8.36
C GLY A 10 -10.27 0.49 -8.12
N ALA A 11 -10.82 1.04 -9.21
CA ALA A 11 -12.09 1.73 -9.21
C ALA A 11 -13.23 0.72 -9.12
N VAL A 12 -14.24 1.02 -8.30
CA VAL A 12 -15.35 0.10 -8.01
C VAL A 12 -16.67 0.84 -8.15
N PRO A 13 -17.67 0.29 -8.85
CA PRO A 13 -18.99 0.92 -8.95
C PRO A 13 -19.62 1.18 -7.58
N ASP A 14 -20.28 2.32 -7.42
CA ASP A 14 -20.87 2.80 -6.16
C ASP A 14 -21.86 1.79 -5.55
N GLU A 15 -22.68 1.15 -6.37
CA GLU A 15 -23.60 0.10 -5.93
C GLU A 15 -22.88 -1.12 -5.33
N LYS A 16 -21.68 -1.44 -5.82
CA LYS A 16 -20.86 -2.54 -5.31
C LYS A 16 -20.17 -2.15 -4.01
N ILE A 17 -19.65 -0.93 -3.92
CA ILE A 17 -19.09 -0.38 -2.67
C ILE A 17 -20.12 -0.45 -1.54
N ARG A 18 -21.35 0.01 -1.78
CA ARG A 18 -22.41 -0.04 -0.76
C ARG A 18 -22.73 -1.47 -0.31
N GLY A 19 -22.74 -2.42 -1.24
CA GLY A 19 -22.91 -3.84 -0.93
C GLY A 19 -21.79 -4.36 -0.01
N LEU A 20 -20.53 -4.08 -0.38
CA LEU A 20 -19.35 -4.50 0.37
C LEU A 20 -19.30 -3.87 1.77
N LEU A 21 -19.58 -2.57 1.90
CA LEU A 21 -19.63 -1.87 3.19
C LEU A 21 -20.73 -2.41 4.10
N SER A 22 -21.89 -2.77 3.52
CA SER A 22 -23.00 -3.34 4.29
C SER A 22 -22.63 -4.70 4.86
N THR A 23 -22.02 -5.58 4.06
CA THR A 23 -21.54 -6.89 4.51
C THR A 23 -20.46 -6.75 5.58
N ALA A 24 -19.46 -5.90 5.35
CA ALA A 24 -18.39 -5.65 6.31
C ALA A 24 -18.92 -5.12 7.66
N GLY A 25 -19.88 -4.18 7.64
CA GLY A 25 -20.48 -3.64 8.87
C GLY A 25 -21.31 -4.65 9.66
N GLN A 26 -22.00 -5.56 8.97
CA GLN A 26 -22.77 -6.63 9.63
C GLN A 26 -21.86 -7.68 10.30
N GLU A 27 -20.72 -7.97 9.69
CA GLU A 27 -19.79 -8.99 10.19
C GLU A 27 -18.83 -8.46 11.27
N SER A 28 -18.44 -7.18 11.19
CA SER A 28 -17.64 -6.51 12.23
C SER A 28 -18.35 -6.44 13.60
N SER A 29 -19.69 -6.59 13.60
CA SER A 29 -20.52 -6.65 14.80
C SER A 29 -20.39 -7.97 15.59
N LEU A 30 -19.71 -9.00 15.04
CA LEU A 30 -19.71 -10.37 15.59
C LEU A 30 -18.47 -10.77 16.41
N THR A 31 -17.42 -9.95 16.49
CA THR A 31 -16.27 -10.26 17.36
C THR A 31 -15.39 -9.03 17.60
N PRO A 32 -15.01 -8.70 18.86
CA PRO A 32 -13.94 -7.72 19.11
C PRO A 32 -12.62 -8.35 18.66
N GLY A 33 -12.21 -8.03 17.43
CA GLY A 33 -10.94 -8.48 16.87
C GLY A 33 -9.77 -7.99 17.71
N THR A 34 -8.79 -8.87 17.90
CA THR A 34 -7.51 -8.65 18.58
C THR A 34 -6.92 -7.31 18.19
N VAL A 35 -6.67 -6.45 19.18
CA VAL A 35 -5.99 -5.17 18.97
C VAL A 35 -4.62 -5.48 18.36
N PRO A 36 -4.28 -4.91 17.18
CA PRO A 36 -2.95 -5.07 16.58
C PRO A 36 -1.88 -4.60 17.58
N GLY A 37 -0.65 -5.11 17.46
CA GLY A 37 0.48 -4.73 18.33
C GLY A 37 0.66 -3.22 18.48
N ASP A 38 1.49 -2.74 19.42
CA ASP A 38 1.65 -1.32 19.79
C ASP A 38 1.92 -0.37 18.59
N VAL A 39 0.85 0.01 17.87
CA VAL A 39 0.89 0.87 16.69
C VAL A 39 1.44 2.25 17.05
N PRO A 40 1.02 2.88 18.18
CA PRO A 40 1.61 4.14 18.61
C PRO A 40 3.13 4.04 18.82
N GLY A 41 3.62 2.99 19.49
CA GLY A 41 5.05 2.78 19.72
C GLY A 41 5.83 2.51 18.44
N GLY A 42 5.28 1.68 17.54
CA GLY A 42 5.87 1.41 16.24
C GLY A 42 5.97 2.65 15.35
N LEU A 43 4.91 3.47 15.29
CA LEU A 43 4.91 4.75 14.58
C LEU A 43 5.91 5.74 15.19
N ALA A 44 6.01 5.82 16.52
CA ALA A 44 6.96 6.70 17.19
C ALA A 44 8.41 6.31 16.89
N TRP A 45 8.72 5.01 16.92
CA TRP A 45 10.03 4.51 16.52
C TRP A 45 10.31 4.80 15.04
N TRP A 46 9.36 4.52 14.15
CA TRP A 46 9.54 4.76 12.72
C TRP A 46 9.76 6.24 12.40
N ARG A 47 9.04 7.16 13.06
CA ARG A 47 9.30 8.61 12.95
C ARG A 47 10.73 8.97 13.33
N GLY A 48 11.28 8.34 14.36
CA GLY A 48 12.68 8.52 14.76
C GLY A 48 13.69 8.05 13.72
N LYS A 49 13.30 7.15 12.82
CA LYS A 49 14.15 6.55 11.78
C LYS A 49 13.87 7.04 10.36
N ALA A 50 12.82 7.82 10.14
CA ALA A 50 12.32 8.16 8.81
C ALA A 50 13.33 8.87 7.90
N GLN A 51 14.29 9.61 8.47
CA GLN A 51 15.34 10.32 7.72
C GLN A 51 16.59 9.46 7.46
N GLU A 52 16.73 8.33 8.14
CA GLU A 52 17.85 7.42 7.97
C GLU A 52 17.60 6.50 6.75
N SER A 53 18.68 6.03 6.12
CA SER A 53 18.59 4.91 5.18
C SER A 53 18.68 3.62 5.99
N LEU A 54 17.70 2.73 5.83
CA LEU A 54 17.71 1.37 6.40
C LEU A 54 18.43 0.36 5.49
N PHE A 55 19.06 0.87 4.44
CA PHE A 55 19.70 0.09 3.40
C PHE A 55 21.09 0.64 3.11
N SER A 56 22.00 -0.26 2.78
CA SER A 56 23.35 0.05 2.33
C SER A 56 23.57 -0.52 0.93
N ALA A 57 24.34 0.20 0.10
CA ALA A 57 24.68 -0.29 -1.23
C ALA A 57 25.48 -1.60 -1.13
N SER A 58 25.10 -2.60 -1.91
CA SER A 58 25.82 -3.87 -1.98
C SER A 58 27.21 -3.67 -2.59
N THR A 59 28.23 -4.27 -1.97
CA THR A 59 29.60 -4.26 -2.48
C THR A 59 29.84 -5.36 -3.54
N THR A 60 28.91 -6.29 -3.69
CA THR A 60 29.06 -7.49 -4.52
C THR A 60 28.20 -7.47 -5.78
N ALA A 61 27.14 -6.65 -5.81
CA ALA A 61 26.25 -6.50 -6.96
C ALA A 61 25.91 -5.02 -7.21
N PRO A 62 26.22 -4.46 -8.40
CA PRO A 62 25.85 -3.10 -8.74
C PRO A 62 24.34 -2.90 -8.64
N ARG A 63 23.91 -1.76 -8.09
CA ARG A 63 22.49 -1.37 -7.90
C ARG A 63 21.69 -2.29 -6.96
N SER A 64 22.29 -3.29 -6.34
CA SER A 64 21.64 -4.05 -5.27
C SER A 64 21.85 -3.35 -3.94
N TRP A 65 20.85 -3.47 -3.07
CA TRP A 65 20.89 -2.95 -1.72
C TRP A 65 20.91 -4.09 -0.71
N ARG A 66 21.39 -3.81 0.50
CA ARG A 66 21.36 -4.73 1.63
C ARG A 66 20.58 -4.10 2.77
N ALA A 67 19.53 -4.80 3.20
CA ALA A 67 18.75 -4.46 4.38
C ALA A 67 19.59 -4.60 5.67
N ASP A 68 19.42 -3.65 6.59
CA ASP A 68 19.87 -3.78 7.98
C ASP A 68 18.75 -4.34 8.88
N ASP A 69 19.03 -4.49 10.18
CA ASP A 69 18.06 -5.01 11.15
C ASP A 69 16.83 -4.10 11.32
N ASP A 70 17.01 -2.78 11.14
CA ASP A 70 15.92 -1.81 11.24
C ASP A 70 14.98 -1.91 10.01
N ALA A 71 15.47 -2.27 8.82
CA ALA A 71 14.63 -2.56 7.65
C ALA A 71 13.72 -3.78 7.91
N TYR A 72 14.26 -4.87 8.46
CA TYR A 72 13.45 -6.04 8.83
C TYR A 72 12.43 -5.71 9.93
N ARG A 73 12.83 -4.89 10.90
CA ARG A 73 11.92 -4.41 11.95
C ARG A 73 10.77 -3.58 11.38
N LEU A 74 11.06 -2.69 10.42
CA LEU A 74 10.02 -1.90 9.76
C LEU A 74 9.08 -2.79 8.94
N SER A 75 9.61 -3.78 8.22
CA SER A 75 8.77 -4.75 7.48
C SER A 75 7.82 -5.47 8.42
N ALA A 76 8.34 -6.04 9.51
CA ALA A 76 7.51 -6.75 10.49
C ALA A 76 6.47 -5.83 11.16
N PHE A 77 6.82 -4.56 11.40
CA PHE A 77 5.87 -3.58 11.93
C PHE A 77 4.72 -3.31 10.94
N ILE A 78 5.03 -3.05 9.67
CA ILE A 78 4.01 -2.82 8.64
C ILE A 78 3.16 -4.08 8.46
N ASP A 79 3.77 -5.26 8.43
CA ASP A 79 3.05 -6.53 8.29
C ASP A 79 2.08 -6.76 9.47
N SER A 80 2.47 -6.39 10.68
CA SER A 80 1.59 -6.45 11.86
C SER A 80 0.42 -5.46 11.85
N CYS A 81 0.42 -4.49 10.91
CA CYS A 81 -0.67 -3.55 10.75
C CYS A 81 -1.79 -4.07 9.83
N TYR A 82 -1.53 -5.12 9.06
CA TYR A 82 -2.55 -5.77 8.25
C TYR A 82 -3.49 -6.60 9.12
N ASP A 83 -4.76 -6.65 8.73
CA ASP A 83 -5.71 -7.62 9.27
C ASP A 83 -5.55 -8.93 8.49
N ASP A 84 -5.20 -10.00 9.21
CA ASP A 84 -4.99 -11.37 8.72
C ASP A 84 -6.15 -12.30 9.10
N SER A 85 -7.27 -11.75 9.58
CA SER A 85 -8.46 -12.55 9.85
C SER A 85 -9.06 -13.12 8.56
N GLU A 86 -9.66 -14.31 8.64
CA GLU A 86 -10.39 -14.94 7.52
C GLU A 86 -11.48 -14.00 6.96
N HIS A 87 -12.05 -13.13 7.82
CA HIS A 87 -13.01 -12.13 7.42
C HIS A 87 -12.38 -11.04 6.54
N ALA A 88 -11.22 -10.50 6.93
CA ALA A 88 -10.48 -9.53 6.12
C ALA A 88 -10.05 -10.15 4.78
N GLU A 89 -9.60 -11.40 4.78
CA GLU A 89 -9.28 -12.13 3.55
C GLU A 89 -10.49 -12.28 2.62
N SER A 90 -11.64 -12.69 3.17
CA SER A 90 -12.90 -12.83 2.43
C SER A 90 -13.40 -11.50 1.84
N LEU A 91 -13.26 -10.41 2.59
CA LEU A 91 -13.59 -9.07 2.09
C LEU A 91 -12.66 -8.66 0.96
N ARG A 92 -11.36 -8.91 1.07
CA ARG A 92 -10.40 -8.65 -0.01
C ARG A 92 -10.72 -9.47 -1.27
N ASP A 93 -11.19 -10.71 -1.13
CA ASP A 93 -11.63 -11.54 -2.27
C ASP A 93 -12.86 -10.93 -2.94
N ALA A 94 -13.86 -10.56 -2.14
CA ALA A 94 -15.07 -9.92 -2.65
C ALA A 94 -14.78 -8.58 -3.36
N ILE A 95 -13.78 -7.81 -2.88
CA ILE A 95 -13.29 -6.59 -3.53
C ILE A 95 -12.61 -6.91 -4.86
N MET A 96 -11.72 -7.90 -4.91
CA MET A 96 -11.03 -8.32 -6.14
C MET A 96 -12.01 -8.70 -7.25
N ASP A 97 -13.10 -9.38 -6.89
CA ASP A 97 -14.16 -9.73 -7.85
C ASP A 97 -14.88 -8.52 -8.47
N GLN A 98 -14.73 -7.32 -7.89
CA GLN A 98 -15.31 -6.08 -8.44
C GLN A 98 -14.33 -5.27 -9.29
N PHE A 99 -13.03 -5.59 -9.26
CA PHE A 99 -12.05 -4.86 -10.05
C PHE A 99 -12.24 -5.12 -11.55
N PRO A 100 -12.01 -4.10 -12.40
CA PRO A 100 -12.10 -4.30 -13.83
C PRO A 100 -11.08 -5.35 -14.27
N PRO A 101 -11.41 -6.18 -15.28
CA PRO A 101 -10.55 -7.29 -15.68
C PRO A 101 -9.25 -6.85 -16.36
N ASP A 102 -9.22 -5.64 -16.91
CA ASP A 102 -8.10 -5.09 -17.65
C ASP A 102 -7.40 -3.98 -16.88
N ALA A 103 -6.06 -3.97 -16.95
CA ALA A 103 -5.18 -2.97 -16.34
C ALA A 103 -5.22 -1.63 -17.10
N GLU A 104 -6.41 -1.05 -17.23
CA GLU A 104 -6.64 0.28 -17.77
C GLU A 104 -6.55 1.35 -16.66
N GLU A 105 -7.04 2.57 -16.92
CA GLU A 105 -6.99 3.69 -15.97
C GLU A 105 -7.64 3.40 -14.61
N GLY A 106 -8.56 2.44 -14.56
CA GLY A 106 -9.29 2.03 -13.35
C GLY A 106 -8.63 0.93 -12.52
N LEU A 107 -7.44 0.44 -12.89
CA LEU A 107 -6.74 -0.60 -12.14
C LEU A 107 -5.23 -0.36 -12.09
N PHE A 108 -4.67 -0.56 -10.90
CA PHE A 108 -3.24 -0.61 -10.64
C PHE A 108 -2.95 -1.89 -9.86
N ALA A 109 -1.91 -2.62 -10.27
CA ALA A 109 -1.42 -3.80 -9.57
C ALA A 109 0.11 -3.83 -9.62
N ALA A 110 0.73 -3.94 -8.45
CA ALA A 110 2.17 -4.17 -8.32
C ALA A 110 2.43 -5.47 -7.56
N VAL A 111 3.46 -6.18 -7.98
CA VAL A 111 3.84 -7.50 -7.46
C VAL A 111 5.34 -7.49 -7.18
N ALA A 112 5.75 -7.98 -6.01
CA ALA A 112 7.15 -8.15 -5.65
C ALA A 112 7.38 -9.48 -4.94
N ARG A 113 8.47 -10.17 -5.29
CA ARG A 113 8.86 -11.41 -4.60
C ARG A 113 9.65 -11.07 -3.34
N LYS A 114 9.30 -11.71 -2.22
CA LYS A 114 9.87 -11.53 -0.86
C LYS A 114 9.78 -10.12 -0.28
N ALA A 115 9.10 -9.21 -0.97
CA ALA A 115 8.85 -7.85 -0.52
C ALA A 115 7.38 -7.48 -0.80
N SER A 116 6.88 -6.47 -0.10
CA SER A 116 5.57 -5.87 -0.35
C SER A 116 5.75 -4.54 -1.07
N PRO A 117 5.06 -4.33 -2.21
CA PRO A 117 5.09 -3.05 -2.91
C PRO A 117 4.57 -1.88 -2.07
N PHE A 118 3.51 -2.11 -1.28
CA PHE A 118 3.03 -1.08 -0.36
C PHE A 118 4.05 -0.79 0.74
N SER A 119 4.71 -1.81 1.31
CA SER A 119 5.72 -1.58 2.35
C SER A 119 6.93 -0.78 1.81
N ALA A 120 7.30 -0.98 0.54
CA ALA A 120 8.32 -0.18 -0.14
C ALA A 120 7.91 1.29 -0.27
N LEU A 121 6.68 1.54 -0.74
CA LEU A 121 6.11 2.88 -0.81
C LEU A 121 6.06 3.53 0.58
N ALA A 122 5.61 2.78 1.58
CA ALA A 122 5.49 3.24 2.95
C ALA A 122 6.85 3.69 3.48
N TYR A 123 7.89 2.85 3.39
CA TYR A 123 9.26 3.19 3.76
C TYR A 123 9.78 4.46 3.07
N ALA A 124 9.49 4.59 1.77
CA ALA A 124 9.98 5.71 0.98
C ALA A 124 9.31 7.04 1.34
N LEU A 125 8.00 7.02 1.62
CA LEU A 125 7.23 8.20 2.01
C LEU A 125 7.40 8.59 3.49
N GLY A 126 7.59 7.59 4.35
CA GLY A 126 7.66 7.75 5.80
C GLY A 126 6.28 7.76 6.48
N PRO A 127 6.27 7.71 7.83
CA PRO A 127 5.08 7.45 8.63
C PRO A 127 3.99 8.50 8.46
N ASP A 128 4.34 9.78 8.50
CA ASP A 128 3.34 10.85 8.48
C ASP A 128 2.65 10.99 7.12
N ALA A 129 3.36 10.67 6.04
CA ALA A 129 2.80 10.63 4.69
C ALA A 129 1.87 9.42 4.52
N VAL A 130 2.30 8.24 4.98
CA VAL A 130 1.46 7.02 4.94
C VAL A 130 0.17 7.19 5.74
N MET A 131 0.22 7.85 6.89
CA MET A 131 -0.98 8.11 7.70
C MET A 131 -1.96 9.12 7.07
N ARG A 132 -1.56 9.83 6.01
CA ARG A 132 -2.46 10.70 5.21
C ARG A 132 -3.06 9.98 4.00
N LEU A 133 -2.51 8.83 3.62
CA LEU A 133 -3.07 8.04 2.53
C LEU A 133 -4.42 7.45 2.96
N PRO A 134 -5.29 7.12 1.99
CA PRO A 134 -6.58 6.55 2.32
C PRO A 134 -6.47 5.20 3.04
N GLY A 135 -7.36 5.01 4.02
CA GLY A 135 -7.48 3.79 4.80
C GLY A 135 -6.28 3.51 5.71
N ARG A 136 -5.86 2.25 5.76
CA ARG A 136 -4.87 1.76 6.71
C ARG A 136 -3.82 0.92 5.99
N PHE A 137 -2.61 1.47 5.88
CA PHE A 137 -1.46 0.78 5.30
C PHE A 137 -1.76 0.13 3.93
N GLY A 138 -2.47 0.82 3.05
CA GLY A 138 -2.72 0.35 1.68
C GLY A 138 -4.02 -0.45 1.51
N ASP A 139 -4.66 -0.85 2.61
CA ASP A 139 -6.02 -1.36 2.62
C ASP A 139 -7.03 -0.21 2.78
N PHE A 140 -7.97 -0.08 1.84
CA PHE A 140 -9.08 0.88 1.93
C PHE A 140 -10.28 0.45 1.08
N LEU A 141 -11.46 0.92 1.48
CA LEU A 141 -12.71 0.80 0.73
C LEU A 141 -13.45 2.14 0.83
N LEU A 142 -13.52 2.89 -0.27
CA LEU A 142 -14.06 4.24 -0.30
C LEU A 142 -15.24 4.33 -1.27
N ASP A 143 -16.31 4.95 -0.83
CA ASP A 143 -17.38 5.40 -1.72
C ASP A 143 -16.97 6.63 -2.55
N PRO A 144 -17.75 7.02 -3.59
CA PRO A 144 -17.38 8.15 -4.44
C PRO A 144 -17.23 9.50 -3.71
N GLU A 145 -17.93 9.73 -2.60
CA GLU A 145 -17.80 10.96 -1.80
C GLU A 145 -16.51 10.95 -0.98
N GLN A 146 -16.17 9.79 -0.42
CA GLN A 146 -14.93 9.57 0.30
C GLN A 146 -13.71 9.69 -0.62
N VAL A 147 -13.77 9.17 -1.85
CA VAL A 147 -12.69 9.37 -2.84
C VAL A 147 -12.49 10.87 -3.09
N ARG A 148 -13.57 11.65 -3.27
CA ARG A 148 -13.46 13.12 -3.48
C ARG A 148 -12.82 13.83 -2.30
N THR A 149 -13.14 13.37 -1.09
CA THR A 149 -12.63 13.95 0.16
C THR A 149 -11.15 13.62 0.38
N GLN A 150 -10.73 12.40 0.02
CA GLN A 150 -9.37 11.90 0.28
C GLN A 150 -8.37 12.21 -0.84
N LEU A 151 -8.84 12.45 -2.06
CA LEU A 151 -7.97 12.70 -3.22
C LEU A 151 -6.93 13.81 -2.98
N PRO A 152 -7.26 14.99 -2.41
CA PRO A 152 -6.25 16.04 -2.20
C PRO A 152 -5.09 15.60 -1.29
N ALA A 153 -5.36 14.80 -0.26
CA ALA A 153 -4.32 14.28 0.63
C ALA A 153 -3.46 13.20 -0.06
N ALA A 154 -4.08 12.38 -0.92
CA ALA A 154 -3.36 11.42 -1.75
C ALA A 154 -2.45 12.13 -2.76
N GLU A 155 -2.94 13.18 -3.43
CA GLU A 155 -2.16 14.00 -4.37
C GLU A 155 -0.96 14.66 -3.69
N GLU A 156 -1.15 15.30 -2.52
CA GLU A 156 -0.05 15.91 -1.76
C GLU A 156 1.05 14.90 -1.40
N THR A 157 0.64 13.65 -1.19
CA THR A 157 1.52 12.56 -0.76
C THR A 157 2.24 11.88 -1.93
N LEU A 158 1.55 11.66 -3.04
CA LEU A 158 2.01 10.80 -4.15
C LEU A 158 2.42 11.58 -5.40
N ALA A 159 1.90 12.79 -5.64
CA ALA A 159 2.21 13.61 -6.83
C ALA A 159 3.56 14.35 -6.69
N LEU A 160 4.59 13.59 -6.33
CA LEU A 160 5.94 14.08 -6.10
C LEU A 160 6.63 14.42 -7.42
N THR A 161 7.45 15.46 -7.41
CA THR A 161 8.21 15.90 -8.59
C THR A 161 9.67 16.19 -8.24
N GLY A 162 10.52 16.31 -9.26
CA GLY A 162 11.89 16.79 -9.12
C GLY A 162 12.78 15.89 -8.24
N VAL A 163 13.56 16.53 -7.35
CA VAL A 163 14.49 15.84 -6.43
C VAL A 163 13.74 14.87 -5.51
N ARG A 164 12.64 15.34 -4.90
CA ARG A 164 11.87 14.55 -3.95
C ARG A 164 11.33 13.26 -4.56
N ARG A 165 10.88 13.30 -5.82
CA ARG A 165 10.44 12.09 -6.53
C ARG A 165 11.60 11.10 -6.71
N ARG A 166 12.76 11.57 -7.17
CA ARG A 166 13.94 10.71 -7.36
C ARG A 166 14.37 10.04 -6.06
N ASP A 167 14.40 10.78 -4.96
CA ASP A 167 14.78 10.25 -3.65
C ASP A 167 13.78 9.17 -3.18
N VAL A 168 12.48 9.38 -3.39
CA VAL A 168 11.45 8.39 -3.05
C VAL A 168 11.57 7.15 -3.93
N VAL A 169 11.75 7.30 -5.23
CA VAL A 169 11.94 6.18 -6.17
C VAL A 169 13.19 5.37 -5.81
N GLU A 170 14.30 6.03 -5.45
CA GLU A 170 15.51 5.35 -5.00
C GLU A 170 15.28 4.57 -3.70
N ARG A 171 14.52 5.13 -2.75
CA ARG A 171 14.16 4.43 -1.50
C ARG A 171 13.24 3.24 -1.74
N ILE A 172 12.28 3.35 -2.66
CA ILE A 172 11.44 2.21 -3.10
C ILE A 172 12.35 1.11 -3.67
N HIS A 173 13.24 1.47 -4.60
CA HIS A 173 14.15 0.52 -5.21
C HIS A 173 15.10 -0.14 -4.19
N ALA A 174 15.60 0.62 -3.20
CA ALA A 174 16.41 0.09 -2.12
C ALA A 174 15.67 -0.97 -1.28
N TRP A 175 14.39 -0.72 -0.98
CA TRP A 175 13.54 -1.70 -0.30
C TRP A 175 13.33 -2.97 -1.14
N MET A 176 12.94 -2.77 -2.40
CA MET A 176 12.56 -3.82 -3.32
C MET A 176 13.71 -4.78 -3.67
N THR A 177 14.94 -4.27 -3.71
CA THR A 177 16.14 -5.08 -3.97
C THR A 177 16.87 -5.53 -2.70
N GLY A 178 16.67 -4.82 -1.58
CA GLY A 178 17.31 -5.13 -0.31
C GLY A 178 16.57 -6.18 0.52
N LEU A 179 15.25 -6.26 0.40
CA LEU A 179 14.40 -7.28 1.01
C LEU A 179 13.81 -8.26 -0.03
N GLY A 180 13.61 -7.80 -1.26
CA GLY A 180 13.03 -8.57 -2.35
C GLY A 180 14.05 -9.05 -3.40
N ASP A 181 13.53 -9.60 -4.50
CA ASP A 181 14.33 -10.14 -5.62
C ASP A 181 14.42 -9.20 -6.85
N ASP A 182 14.30 -7.88 -6.68
CA ASP A 182 14.17 -6.88 -7.76
C ASP A 182 12.89 -7.08 -8.61
N PRO A 183 11.88 -6.21 -8.49
CA PRO A 183 10.64 -6.37 -9.23
C PRO A 183 10.77 -5.96 -10.69
N ASP A 184 10.08 -6.68 -11.58
CA ASP A 184 9.95 -6.35 -13.00
C ASP A 184 9.07 -5.10 -13.27
N HIS A 185 8.55 -4.41 -12.23
CA HIS A 185 7.68 -3.23 -12.38
C HIS A 185 8.43 -1.93 -12.09
N ASP A 186 8.03 -0.85 -12.77
CA ASP A 186 8.59 0.48 -12.58
C ASP A 186 8.25 1.00 -11.17
N ALA A 187 9.26 1.41 -10.41
CA ALA A 187 9.10 1.97 -9.07
C ALA A 187 8.33 3.30 -9.09
N ASP A 188 8.40 4.06 -10.19
CA ASP A 188 7.59 5.26 -10.42
C ASP A 188 6.08 4.93 -10.41
N GLU A 189 5.69 3.73 -10.84
CA GLU A 189 4.29 3.31 -10.94
C GLU A 189 3.64 3.10 -9.56
N LEU A 190 4.43 2.89 -8.50
CA LEU A 190 3.92 2.86 -7.12
C LEU A 190 3.44 4.23 -6.62
N LEU A 191 3.85 5.32 -7.29
CA LEU A 191 3.35 6.67 -7.04
C LEU A 191 2.19 7.00 -7.97
N ASP A 192 2.37 6.75 -9.27
CA ASP A 192 1.46 7.23 -10.31
C ASP A 192 0.22 6.34 -10.47
N GLY A 193 0.37 5.02 -10.33
CA GLY A 193 -0.71 4.05 -10.51
C GLY A 193 -1.89 4.28 -9.56
N PRO A 194 -1.69 4.30 -8.24
CA PRO A 194 -2.76 4.55 -7.29
C PRO A 194 -3.45 5.91 -7.51
N LEU A 195 -2.69 6.98 -7.80
CA LEU A 195 -3.26 8.29 -8.10
C LEU A 195 -4.12 8.27 -9.37
N ARG A 196 -3.65 7.61 -10.42
CA ARG A 196 -4.39 7.46 -11.67
C ARG A 196 -5.74 6.79 -11.44
N VAL A 197 -5.78 5.73 -10.63
CA VAL A 197 -7.03 5.05 -10.27
C VAL A 197 -7.97 5.96 -9.48
N LEU A 198 -7.46 6.73 -8.51
CA LEU A 198 -8.29 7.67 -7.75
C LEU A 198 -8.86 8.78 -8.64
N HIS A 199 -8.05 9.35 -9.53
CA HIS A 199 -8.53 10.33 -10.52
C HIS A 199 -9.58 9.74 -11.46
N HIS A 200 -9.34 8.52 -11.94
CA HIS A 200 -10.29 7.80 -12.79
C HIS A 200 -11.63 7.62 -12.07
N ALA A 201 -11.63 7.12 -10.83
CA ALA A 201 -12.82 6.94 -10.01
C ALA A 201 -13.60 8.25 -9.83
N ILE A 202 -12.93 9.39 -9.65
CA ILE A 202 -13.60 10.70 -9.62
C ILE A 202 -14.26 11.05 -10.94
N SER A 203 -13.54 10.88 -12.04
CA SER A 203 -14.02 11.22 -13.38
C SER A 203 -15.24 10.41 -13.81
N THR A 204 -15.33 9.16 -13.32
CA THR A 204 -16.41 8.22 -13.63
C THR A 204 -17.50 8.16 -12.56
N GLY A 205 -17.32 8.86 -11.43
CA GLY A 205 -18.25 8.85 -10.30
C GLY A 205 -18.28 7.53 -9.53
N GLN A 206 -17.21 6.75 -9.59
CA GLN A 206 -17.02 5.48 -8.90
C GLN A 206 -16.35 5.67 -7.52
N GLY A 207 -16.42 4.62 -6.69
CA GLY A 207 -15.58 4.51 -5.51
C GLY A 207 -14.22 3.89 -5.87
N ALA A 208 -13.41 3.65 -4.85
CA ALA A 208 -12.11 2.99 -5.02
C ALA A 208 -11.81 2.08 -3.84
N ALA A 209 -11.12 0.98 -4.11
CA ALA A 209 -10.61 0.09 -3.07
C ALA A 209 -9.14 -0.22 -3.33
N GLY A 210 -8.39 -0.41 -2.26
CA GLY A 210 -7.01 -0.87 -2.29
C GLY A 210 -6.84 -1.99 -1.28
N HIS A 211 -5.96 -2.95 -1.59
CA HIS A 211 -5.57 -3.94 -0.60
C HIS A 211 -4.19 -4.54 -0.84
N VAL A 212 -3.56 -4.96 0.25
CA VAL A 212 -2.26 -5.65 0.24
C VAL A 212 -2.47 -7.14 0.51
N ARG A 213 -1.77 -8.00 -0.23
CA ARG A 213 -1.82 -9.46 -0.10
C ARG A 213 -0.44 -10.08 -0.14
N TRP A 214 -0.32 -11.22 0.53
CA TRP A 214 0.82 -12.12 0.48
C TRP A 214 0.36 -13.48 -0.04
N TYR A 215 1.08 -14.02 -1.04
CA TYR A 215 0.86 -15.36 -1.63
C TYR A 215 2.08 -16.25 -1.45
#